data_AF-A0A0F7ZSB2-F1
#
_entry.id   AF-A0A0F7ZSB2-F1
#
_cell.length_a   1.000
_cell.length_b   1.000
_cell.length_c   1.000
_cell.angle_alpha   90.00
_cell.angle_beta   90.00
_cell.angle_gamma   90.00
#
_symmetry.space_group_name_H-M   'P 1'
#
loop_
_entity.id
_entity.type
_entity.pdbx_description
1 polymer ?
#
loop_
_entity_poly.entity_id
_entity_poly.type
_entity_poly.pdbx_seq_one_letter_code
_entity_poly.pdbx_strand_id
1 'polypeptide(L)'
;MQATEAVAYVHSKRILHCDIRHDNLLLDANLELKLADFQGQHFSTNGEILLDALSVEFTKSYLPRKPADHASVRTDLFALGSTIYFIMMGYEVFPDLDKFEDEDEIGCRFRSGEFPTDPHVCAAITAKCWKQLYSSAWQALSDLEEVQAAIARGETPDFVAKDVLPLPSGDAPSVEKKVRSRL
;
A
#
# COMPACT_ATOMS: atom_id res chain seq x y z
N MET A 1 -3.08 13.84 3.92
CA MET A 1 -3.32 14.58 2.67
C MET A 1 -2.05 14.80 1.88
N GLN A 2 -1.10 15.62 2.35
CA GLN A 2 0.11 15.97 1.58
C GLN A 2 0.91 14.77 1.04
N ALA A 3 1.04 13.67 1.81
CA ALA A 3 1.67 12.44 1.33
C ALA A 3 0.97 11.88 0.07
N THR A 4 -0.35 11.79 0.10
CA THR A 4 -1.16 11.29 -1.02
C THR A 4 -1.13 12.25 -2.22
N GLU A 5 -1.14 13.57 -1.97
CA GLU A 5 -0.98 14.59 -3.03
C GLU A 5 0.36 14.45 -3.74
N ALA A 6 1.45 14.25 -2.97
CA ALA A 6 2.78 14.06 -3.53
C ALA A 6 2.84 12.81 -4.41
N VAL A 7 2.30 11.68 -3.94
CA VAL A 7 2.23 10.43 -4.72
C VAL A 7 1.39 10.62 -5.99
N ALA A 8 0.24 11.28 -5.88
CA ALA A 8 -0.63 11.56 -7.03
C ALA A 8 0.05 12.45 -8.07
N TYR A 9 0.81 13.45 -7.61
CA TYR A 9 1.62 14.28 -8.48
C TYR A 9 2.73 13.49 -9.17
N VAL A 10 3.49 12.68 -8.45
CA VAL A 10 4.57 11.84 -8.97
C VAL A 10 4.05 10.86 -10.04
N HIS A 11 2.92 10.21 -9.77
CA HIS A 11 2.25 9.33 -10.74
C HIS A 11 1.78 10.09 -11.99
N SER A 12 1.31 11.35 -11.84
CA SER A 12 0.96 12.20 -13.00
C SER A 12 2.15 12.52 -13.91
N LYS A 13 3.38 12.41 -13.38
CA LYS A 13 4.62 12.55 -14.13
C LYS A 13 5.13 11.22 -14.69
N ARG A 14 4.35 10.14 -14.57
CA ARG A 14 4.73 8.77 -14.98
C ARG A 14 5.98 8.27 -14.27
N ILE A 15 6.12 8.65 -13.01
CA ILE A 15 7.17 8.17 -12.11
C ILE A 15 6.49 7.26 -11.09
N LEU A 16 7.09 6.09 -10.85
CA LEU A 16 6.82 5.25 -9.68
C LEU A 16 7.90 5.53 -8.65
N HIS A 17 7.52 5.63 -7.39
CA HIS A 17 8.47 5.92 -6.31
C HIS A 17 9.15 4.64 -5.81
N CYS A 18 8.40 3.54 -5.67
CA CYS A 18 8.87 2.22 -5.25
C CYS A 18 9.51 2.14 -3.85
N ASP A 19 9.37 3.19 -3.03
CA ASP A 19 9.82 3.21 -1.63
C ASP A 19 9.03 4.25 -0.82
N ILE A 20 7.70 4.22 -0.94
CA ILE A 20 6.81 5.12 -0.19
C ILE A 20 6.73 4.60 1.24
N ARG A 21 7.36 5.33 2.16
CA ARG A 21 7.42 5.01 3.58
C ARG A 21 7.62 6.28 4.40
N HIS A 22 7.32 6.18 5.69
CA HIS A 22 7.42 7.29 6.63
C HIS A 22 8.83 7.91 6.70
N ASP A 23 9.90 7.12 6.57
CA ASP A 23 11.28 7.61 6.53
C ASP A 23 11.59 8.56 5.36
N ASN A 24 10.83 8.41 4.26
CA ASN A 24 10.99 9.18 3.03
C ASN A 24 9.98 10.36 2.94
N LEU A 25 9.22 10.61 4.02
CA LEU A 25 8.34 11.76 4.16
C LEU A 25 8.99 12.78 5.09
N LEU A 26 9.73 13.72 4.51
CA LEU A 26 10.43 14.76 5.25
C LEU A 26 9.48 15.91 5.58
N LEU A 27 9.76 16.65 6.66
CA LEU A 27 9.04 17.87 7.02
C LEU A 27 10.00 19.05 6.97
N ASP A 28 9.56 20.16 6.38
CA ASP A 28 10.29 21.42 6.46
C ASP A 28 9.95 22.21 7.74
N ALA A 29 10.52 23.41 7.87
CA ALA A 29 10.33 24.27 9.04
C ALA A 29 8.86 24.71 9.29
N ASN A 30 8.01 24.61 8.27
CA ASN A 30 6.58 24.92 8.36
C ASN A 30 5.73 23.66 8.55
N LEU A 31 6.36 22.50 8.77
CA LEU A 31 5.71 21.19 8.80
C LEU A 31 5.03 20.82 7.48
N GLU A 32 5.49 21.36 6.35
CA GLU A 32 5.05 20.89 5.05
C GLU A 32 5.83 19.63 4.66
N LEU A 33 5.08 18.62 4.22
CA LEU A 33 5.64 17.36 3.78
C LEU A 33 6.35 17.49 2.42
N LYS A 34 7.54 16.90 2.33
CA LYS A 34 8.30 16.69 1.09
C LYS A 34 8.60 15.20 0.92
N LEU A 35 8.20 14.63 -0.21
CA LEU A 35 8.55 13.25 -0.58
C LEU A 35 9.99 13.21 -1.11
N ALA A 36 10.80 12.29 -0.58
CA ALA A 36 12.23 12.17 -0.88
C ALA A 36 12.61 10.74 -1.28
N ASP A 37 13.85 10.57 -1.75
CA ASP A 37 14.47 9.27 -2.08
C ASP A 37 13.73 8.46 -3.17
N PHE A 38 13.75 8.99 -4.39
CA PHE A 38 13.14 8.35 -5.56
C PHE A 38 13.98 7.17 -6.05
N GLN A 39 13.62 5.96 -5.61
CA GLN A 39 14.32 4.72 -5.98
C GLN A 39 13.62 3.92 -7.11
N GLY A 40 12.48 4.41 -7.62
CA GLY A 40 11.63 3.67 -8.55
C GLY A 40 11.96 3.85 -10.03
N GLN A 41 10.90 3.92 -10.85
CA GLN A 41 10.98 3.87 -12.31
C GLN A 41 10.35 5.11 -12.94
N HIS A 42 10.93 5.60 -14.03
CA HIS A 42 10.36 6.67 -14.84
C HIS A 42 9.95 6.14 -16.20
N PHE A 43 8.75 6.46 -16.64
CA PHE A 43 8.16 5.96 -17.89
C PHE A 43 7.92 7.07 -18.90
N SER A 44 8.11 6.72 -20.17
CA SER A 44 7.75 7.55 -21.30
C SER A 44 6.24 7.62 -21.50
N THR A 45 5.77 8.52 -22.36
CA THR A 45 4.35 8.62 -22.75
C THR A 45 3.79 7.35 -23.37
N ASN A 46 4.63 6.50 -23.97
CA ASN A 46 4.22 5.24 -24.60
C ASN A 46 4.29 4.03 -23.63
N GLY A 47 4.69 4.24 -22.36
CA GLY A 47 4.82 3.18 -21.37
C GLY A 47 6.19 2.49 -21.32
N GLU A 48 7.16 2.91 -22.12
CA GLU A 48 8.54 2.42 -22.03
C GLU A 48 9.24 2.93 -20.77
N ILE A 49 10.04 2.06 -20.13
CA ILE A 49 10.89 2.42 -19.00
C ILE A 49 12.04 3.28 -19.53
N LEU A 50 12.09 4.54 -19.11
CA LEU A 50 13.18 5.47 -19.41
C LEU A 50 14.32 5.37 -18.40
N LEU A 51 13.98 5.07 -17.14
CA LEU A 51 14.93 4.87 -16.06
C LEU A 51 14.38 3.80 -15.11
N ASP A 52 15.25 2.86 -14.74
CA ASP A 52 15.01 1.88 -13.70
C ASP A 52 16.12 1.95 -12.67
N ALA A 53 15.79 2.36 -11.45
CA ALA A 53 16.74 2.42 -10.35
C ALA A 53 16.86 1.09 -9.57
N LEU A 54 16.17 0.01 -10.03
CA LEU A 54 16.26 -1.35 -9.47
C LEU A 54 15.92 -1.40 -7.97
N SER A 55 14.91 -0.64 -7.56
CA SER A 55 14.46 -0.54 -6.16
C SER A 55 14.20 -1.90 -5.53
N VAL A 56 14.52 -2.01 -4.25
CA VAL A 56 14.01 -3.06 -3.37
C VAL A 56 12.97 -2.42 -2.45
N GLU A 57 11.71 -2.70 -2.74
CA GLU A 57 10.59 -2.21 -1.92
C GLU A 57 10.66 -2.74 -0.49
N PHE A 58 10.26 -1.89 0.46
CA PHE A 58 10.31 -2.22 1.87
C PHE A 58 9.30 -3.31 2.28
N THR A 59 9.77 -4.31 3.04
CA THR A 59 9.01 -5.52 3.42
C THR A 59 7.62 -5.24 3.99
N LYS A 60 7.50 -4.29 4.92
CA LYS A 60 6.22 -3.95 5.59
C LYS A 60 5.28 -3.07 4.74
N SER A 61 5.67 -2.78 3.51
CA SER A 61 4.88 -2.04 2.52
C SER A 61 4.93 -2.71 1.14
N TYR A 62 5.41 -3.95 1.06
CA TYR A 62 5.54 -4.68 -0.18
C TYR A 62 4.20 -5.32 -0.57
N LEU A 63 3.66 -4.95 -1.73
CA LEU A 63 2.50 -5.64 -2.31
C LEU A 63 2.93 -7.03 -2.82
N PRO A 64 2.41 -8.13 -2.26
CA PRO A 64 2.79 -9.47 -2.71
C PRO A 64 2.38 -9.72 -4.17
N ARG A 65 3.35 -10.16 -4.96
CA ARG A 65 3.20 -10.44 -6.40
C ARG A 65 4.21 -11.48 -6.85
N LYS A 66 4.12 -11.94 -8.11
CA LYS A 66 5.12 -12.88 -8.65
C LYS A 66 6.44 -12.15 -8.85
N PRO A 67 7.61 -12.82 -8.71
CA PRO A 67 8.91 -12.19 -8.92
C PRO A 67 9.12 -11.55 -10.31
N ALA A 68 8.39 -12.03 -11.32
CA ALA A 68 8.43 -11.47 -12.67
C ALA A 68 7.57 -10.21 -12.86
N ASP A 69 6.71 -9.87 -11.89
CA ASP A 69 5.82 -8.72 -11.97
C ASP A 69 6.57 -7.45 -11.51
N HIS A 70 6.64 -6.47 -12.41
CA HIS A 70 7.27 -5.18 -12.11
C HIS A 70 6.45 -4.34 -11.11
N ALA A 71 7.12 -3.38 -10.48
CA ALA A 71 6.45 -2.34 -9.71
C ALA A 71 5.42 -1.59 -10.57
N SER A 72 4.38 -1.05 -9.93
CA SER A 72 3.32 -0.33 -10.62
C SER A 72 2.68 0.69 -9.70
N VAL A 73 1.76 1.50 -10.23
CA VAL A 73 0.93 2.42 -9.42
C VAL A 73 0.30 1.69 -8.24
N ARG A 74 -0.10 0.42 -8.44
CA ARG A 74 -0.70 -0.42 -7.41
C ARG A 74 0.24 -0.74 -6.24
N THR A 75 1.53 -0.93 -6.50
CA THR A 75 2.51 -1.22 -5.45
C THR A 75 2.79 0.04 -4.63
N ASP A 76 2.94 1.19 -5.28
CA ASP A 76 3.03 2.50 -4.60
C ASP A 76 1.79 2.79 -3.74
N LEU A 77 0.58 2.46 -4.23
CA LEU A 77 -0.66 2.65 -3.47
C LEU A 77 -0.76 1.73 -2.25
N PHE A 78 -0.24 0.51 -2.35
CA PHE A 78 -0.15 -0.40 -1.21
C PHE A 78 0.78 0.17 -0.14
N ALA A 79 1.95 0.65 -0.56
CA ALA A 79 2.93 1.28 0.33
C ALA A 79 2.42 2.59 0.96
N LEU A 80 1.66 3.38 0.19
CA LEU A 80 0.94 4.54 0.70
C LEU A 80 -0.07 4.14 1.79
N GLY A 81 -0.78 3.02 1.64
CA GLY A 81 -1.67 2.48 2.68
C GLY A 81 -0.94 2.20 3.99
N SER A 82 0.19 1.49 3.93
CA SER A 82 1.05 1.24 5.10
C SER A 82 1.61 2.54 5.71
N THR A 83 1.92 3.53 4.89
CA THR A 83 2.41 4.83 5.34
C THR A 83 1.34 5.67 6.04
N ILE A 84 0.12 5.71 5.49
CA ILE A 84 -1.03 6.37 6.14
C ILE A 84 -1.33 5.68 7.48
N TYR A 85 -1.27 4.35 7.53
CA TYR A 85 -1.43 3.60 8.77
C TYR A 85 -0.38 4.02 9.82
N PHE A 86 0.90 4.07 9.44
CA PHE A 86 1.96 4.53 10.34
C PHE A 86 1.69 5.94 10.89
N ILE A 87 1.31 6.89 10.03
CA ILE A 87 1.00 8.27 10.44
C ILE A 87 -0.14 8.30 11.47
N MET A 88 -1.13 7.43 11.31
CA MET A 88 -2.32 7.39 12.17
C MET A 88 -2.05 6.69 13.50
N MET A 89 -1.23 5.64 13.49
CA MET A 89 -1.03 4.76 14.64
C MET A 89 0.26 5.06 15.43
N GLY A 90 1.26 5.64 14.78
CA GLY A 90 2.59 5.87 15.34
C GLY A 90 3.51 4.64 15.31
N TYR A 91 3.10 3.55 14.68
CA TYR A 91 3.88 2.33 14.51
C TYR A 91 3.59 1.66 13.15
N GLU A 92 4.55 0.85 12.67
CA GLU A 92 4.41 0.13 11.41
C GLU A 92 3.36 -0.98 11.50
N VAL A 93 2.89 -1.44 10.34
CA VAL A 93 2.07 -2.66 10.28
C VAL A 93 2.84 -3.85 10.86
N PHE A 94 2.13 -4.71 11.61
CA PHE A 94 2.72 -5.84 12.34
C PHE A 94 3.90 -5.40 13.24
N PRO A 95 3.64 -4.63 14.30
CA PRO A 95 4.69 -4.08 15.16
C PRO A 95 5.51 -5.17 15.88
N ASP A 96 4.92 -6.34 16.10
CA ASP A 96 5.56 -7.47 16.77
C ASP A 96 6.51 -8.28 15.86
N LEU A 97 6.55 -7.98 14.56
CA LEU A 97 7.37 -8.68 13.57
C LEU A 97 8.55 -7.80 13.12
N ASP A 98 9.75 -8.36 13.06
CA ASP A 98 10.89 -7.69 12.47
C ASP A 98 10.88 -7.81 10.94
N LYS A 99 11.23 -6.71 10.28
CA LYS A 99 11.23 -6.58 8.81
C LYS A 99 12.22 -7.50 8.09
N PHE A 100 13.27 -7.97 8.75
CA PHE A 100 14.30 -8.84 8.18
C PHE A 100 14.16 -10.28 8.67
N GLU A 101 13.87 -10.47 9.95
CA GLU A 101 13.75 -11.82 10.53
C GLU A 101 12.42 -12.49 10.17
N ASP A 102 11.34 -11.72 10.04
CA ASP A 102 9.98 -12.21 9.82
C ASP A 102 9.42 -11.88 8.42
N GLU A 103 10.28 -11.68 7.41
CA GLU A 103 9.87 -11.32 6.04
C GLU A 103 8.85 -12.31 5.46
N ASP A 104 9.06 -13.61 5.66
CA ASP A 104 8.17 -14.67 5.17
C ASP A 104 6.78 -14.60 5.81
N GLU A 105 6.71 -14.35 7.12
CA GLU A 105 5.46 -14.23 7.88
C GLU A 105 4.69 -12.98 7.47
N ILE A 106 5.36 -11.82 7.40
CA ILE A 106 4.78 -10.56 6.92
C ILE A 106 4.19 -10.77 5.52
N GLY A 107 4.97 -11.39 4.61
CA GLY A 107 4.51 -11.72 3.28
C GLY A 107 3.31 -12.67 3.26
N CYS A 108 3.27 -13.67 4.14
CA CYS A 108 2.16 -14.62 4.27
C CYS A 108 0.86 -13.95 4.71
N ARG A 109 0.94 -13.01 5.66
CA ARG A 109 -0.22 -12.24 6.12
C ARG A 109 -0.79 -11.37 5.01
N PHE A 110 0.05 -10.61 4.32
CA PHE A 110 -0.39 -9.80 3.18
C PHE A 110 -0.99 -10.66 2.05
N ARG A 111 -0.38 -11.80 1.71
CA ARG A 111 -0.94 -12.73 0.70
C ARG A 111 -2.29 -13.30 1.11
N SER A 112 -2.49 -13.53 2.41
CA SER A 112 -3.74 -14.03 2.98
C SER A 112 -4.80 -12.93 3.17
N GLY A 113 -4.47 -11.67 2.89
CA GLY A 113 -5.36 -10.53 3.13
C GLY A 113 -5.56 -10.19 4.60
N GLU A 114 -4.66 -10.67 5.48
CA GLU A 114 -4.63 -10.32 6.89
C GLU A 114 -3.92 -8.97 7.02
N PHE A 115 -4.70 -7.90 7.10
CA PHE A 115 -4.20 -6.53 7.29
C PHE A 115 -4.53 -6.03 8.71
N PRO A 116 -3.78 -5.05 9.25
CA PRO A 116 -4.15 -4.39 10.49
C PRO A 116 -5.58 -3.83 10.45
N THR A 117 -6.29 -3.94 11.56
CA THR A 117 -7.69 -3.50 11.71
C THR A 117 -7.87 -2.48 12.82
N ASP A 118 -6.77 -1.89 13.29
CA ASP A 118 -6.76 -0.89 14.34
C ASP A 118 -7.69 0.29 13.97
N PRO A 119 -8.53 0.76 14.90
CA PRO A 119 -9.46 1.84 14.61
C PRO A 119 -8.71 3.18 14.48
N HIS A 120 -8.78 3.80 13.30
CA HIS A 120 -8.28 5.14 13.06
C HIS A 120 -9.09 5.86 11.98
N VAL A 121 -8.98 7.19 11.94
CA VAL A 121 -9.76 8.09 11.07
C VAL A 121 -9.70 7.73 9.57
N CYS A 122 -8.64 7.06 9.14
CA CYS A 122 -8.41 6.66 7.75
C CYS A 122 -8.49 5.13 7.51
N ALA A 123 -9.08 4.35 8.43
CA ALA A 123 -9.07 2.89 8.38
C ALA A 123 -9.69 2.32 7.08
N ALA A 124 -10.77 2.93 6.59
CA ALA A 124 -11.37 2.53 5.32
C ALA A 124 -10.43 2.79 4.12
N ILE A 125 -9.64 3.86 4.16
CA ILE A 125 -8.74 4.28 3.09
C ILE A 125 -7.49 3.37 3.06
N THR A 126 -6.89 3.09 4.22
CA THR A 126 -5.78 2.13 4.32
C THR A 126 -6.21 0.73 3.88
N ALA A 127 -7.41 0.29 4.28
CA ALA A 127 -7.98 -0.95 3.80
C ALA A 127 -8.20 -0.98 2.28
N LYS A 128 -8.72 0.10 1.67
CA LYS A 128 -8.89 0.21 0.21
C LYS A 128 -7.54 0.18 -0.53
N CYS A 129 -6.50 0.80 0.02
CA CYS A 129 -5.13 0.71 -0.49
C CYS A 129 -4.62 -0.74 -0.49
N TRP A 130 -4.67 -1.43 0.65
CA TRP A 130 -4.16 -2.80 0.75
C TRP A 130 -4.97 -3.80 -0.09
N LYS A 131 -6.30 -3.63 -0.15
CA LYS A 131 -7.21 -4.44 -0.97
C LYS A 131 -7.23 -4.05 -2.44
N GLN A 132 -6.38 -3.12 -2.85
CA GLN A 132 -6.19 -2.77 -4.26
C GLN A 132 -7.46 -2.21 -4.94
N LEU A 133 -8.26 -1.49 -4.15
CA LEU A 133 -9.54 -0.90 -4.56
C LEU A 133 -9.40 0.48 -5.20
N TYR A 134 -8.22 1.10 -5.08
CA TYR A 134 -7.88 2.33 -5.82
C TYR A 134 -7.09 2.01 -7.09
N SER A 135 -7.42 2.69 -8.18
CA SER A 135 -6.65 2.68 -9.42
C SER A 135 -5.66 3.85 -9.52
N SER A 136 -5.80 4.87 -8.67
CA SER A 136 -4.90 6.03 -8.62
C SER A 136 -4.88 6.68 -7.24
N ALA A 137 -3.80 7.40 -6.93
CA ALA A 137 -3.69 8.15 -5.67
C ALA A 137 -4.69 9.32 -5.60
N TRP A 138 -5.22 9.79 -6.74
CA TRP A 138 -6.29 10.78 -6.76
C TRP A 138 -7.60 10.27 -6.15
N GLN A 139 -7.92 8.98 -6.32
CA GLN A 139 -9.09 8.39 -5.66
C GLN A 139 -8.91 8.32 -4.14
N ALA A 140 -7.71 7.92 -3.68
CA ALA A 140 -7.38 7.94 -2.26
C ALA A 140 -7.39 9.37 -1.69
N LEU A 141 -6.96 10.37 -2.47
CA LEU A 141 -7.01 11.77 -2.08
C LEU A 141 -8.46 12.27 -1.92
N SER A 142 -9.33 11.95 -2.87
CA SER A 142 -10.76 12.29 -2.81
C SER A 142 -11.41 11.76 -1.53
N ASP A 143 -11.17 10.49 -1.20
CA ASP A 143 -11.69 9.91 0.04
C ASP A 143 -11.11 10.59 1.30
N LEU A 144 -9.83 10.99 1.27
CA LEU A 144 -9.21 11.74 2.37
C LEU A 144 -9.83 13.13 2.55
N GLU A 145 -10.14 13.82 1.45
CA GLU A 145 -10.81 15.13 1.47
C GLU A 145 -12.23 15.02 2.05
N GLU A 146 -12.96 13.96 1.70
CA GLU A 146 -14.28 13.68 2.30
C GLU A 146 -14.20 13.46 3.81
N VAL A 147 -13.21 12.68 4.27
CA VAL A 147 -12.94 12.48 5.70
C VAL A 147 -12.58 13.79 6.39
N GLN A 148 -11.71 14.60 5.79
CA GLN A 148 -11.35 15.92 6.35
C GLN A 148 -12.57 16.84 6.46
N ALA A 149 -13.41 16.86 5.42
CA ALA A 149 -14.63 17.65 5.41
C ALA A 149 -15.64 17.19 6.47
N ALA A 150 -15.77 15.88 6.69
CA ALA A 150 -16.62 15.32 7.74
C ALA A 150 -16.14 15.75 9.14
N ILE A 151 -14.84 15.67 9.40
CA ILE A 151 -14.24 16.14 10.66
C ILE A 151 -14.50 17.63 10.86
N ALA A 152 -14.36 18.45 9.82
CA ALA A 152 -14.63 19.88 9.88
C ALA A 152 -16.11 20.20 10.19
N ARG A 153 -17.05 19.30 9.83
CA ARG A 153 -18.47 19.38 10.21
C ARG A 153 -18.77 18.84 11.62
N GLY A 154 -17.78 18.27 12.31
CA GLY A 154 -17.96 17.64 13.63
C GLY A 154 -18.56 16.22 13.56
N GLU A 155 -18.56 15.59 12.39
CA GLU A 155 -18.99 14.20 12.23
C GLU A 155 -17.88 13.25 12.70
N THR A 156 -18.24 12.12 13.32
CA THR A 156 -17.30 11.03 13.56
C THR A 156 -17.13 10.24 12.26
N PRO A 157 -15.93 10.20 11.65
CA PRO A 157 -15.70 9.41 10.45
C PRO A 157 -16.03 7.94 10.72
N ASP A 158 -16.73 7.30 9.78
CA ASP A 158 -17.12 5.90 9.93
C ASP A 158 -15.86 5.02 9.88
N PHE A 159 -15.46 4.48 11.03
CA PHE A 159 -14.26 3.64 11.17
C PHE A 159 -14.44 2.25 10.52
N VAL A 160 -15.67 1.93 10.07
CA VAL A 160 -16.02 0.63 9.53
C VAL A 160 -15.98 0.69 8.00
N ALA A 161 -15.14 -0.14 7.38
CA ALA A 161 -15.17 -0.38 5.94
C ALA A 161 -16.50 -1.07 5.59
N LYS A 162 -17.56 -0.29 5.36
CA LYS A 162 -18.93 -0.80 5.12
C LYS A 162 -19.11 -1.57 3.81
N ASP A 163 -18.13 -1.53 2.91
CA ASP A 163 -18.26 -2.11 1.56
C ASP A 163 -17.09 -3.04 1.17
N VAL A 164 -16.70 -3.96 2.04
CA VAL A 164 -15.82 -5.07 1.64
C VAL A 164 -16.65 -6.33 1.52
N LEU A 165 -17.20 -6.56 0.32
CA LEU A 165 -17.68 -7.88 -0.05
C LEU A 165 -16.50 -8.87 0.09
N PRO A 166 -16.71 -10.05 0.70
CA PRO A 166 -15.69 -11.10 0.75
C PRO A 166 -15.21 -11.40 -0.68
N LEU A 167 -13.90 -11.58 -0.84
CA LEU A 167 -13.36 -12.15 -2.08
C LEU A 167 -14.12 -13.45 -2.39
N PRO A 168 -14.56 -13.68 -3.64
CA PRO A 168 -15.18 -14.94 -3.99
C PRO A 168 -14.19 -16.06 -3.67
N SER A 169 -14.65 -17.04 -2.90
CA SER A 169 -13.92 -18.27 -2.60
C SER A 169 -13.61 -18.96 -3.93
N GLY A 170 -12.42 -18.73 -4.46
CA GLY A 170 -11.88 -19.54 -5.54
C GLY A 170 -11.57 -20.92 -4.97
N ASP A 171 -12.27 -21.93 -5.46
CA ASP A 171 -12.00 -23.33 -5.12
C ASP A 171 -10.50 -23.62 -5.28
N ALA A 172 -9.83 -23.93 -4.18
CA ALA A 172 -8.48 -24.46 -4.22
C ALA A 172 -8.55 -25.82 -4.94
N PRO A 173 -7.75 -26.07 -5.99
CA PRO A 173 -7.75 -27.37 -6.64
C PRO A 173 -7.26 -28.44 -5.65
N SER A 174 -8.10 -29.44 -5.43
CA SER A 174 -7.81 -30.63 -4.64
C SER A 174 -6.52 -31.29 -5.13
N VAL A 175 -5.48 -31.26 -4.30
CA VAL A 175 -4.24 -31.99 -4.56
C VAL A 175 -4.50 -33.48 -4.31
N GLU A 176 -4.77 -34.23 -5.37
CA GLU A 176 -4.75 -35.69 -5.32
C GLU A 176 -3.33 -36.18 -4.96
N LYS A 177 -3.20 -36.79 -3.78
CA LYS A 177 -1.99 -37.53 -3.39
C LYS A 177 -1.84 -38.74 -4.31
N LYS A 178 -1.00 -38.61 -5.34
CA LYS A 178 -0.56 -39.76 -6.15
C LYS A 178 0.41 -40.61 -5.32
N VAL A 179 -0.14 -41.60 -4.62
CA VAL A 179 0.62 -42.65 -3.94
C VAL A 179 1.40 -43.44 -5.00
N ARG A 180 2.72 -43.25 -5.06
CA ARG A 180 3.61 -44.12 -5.82
C ARG A 180 3.82 -45.41 -5.02
N SER A 181 3.10 -46.47 -5.37
CA SER A 181 3.48 -47.83 -4.99
C SER A 181 4.67 -48.27 -5.83
N ARG A 182 5.83 -48.46 -5.18
CA ARG A 182 6.93 -49.25 -5.74
C ARG A 182 6.54 -50.72 -5.65
N LEU A 183 6.52 -51.42 -6.78
CA LEU A 183 7.04 -52.78 -7.00
C LEU A 183 7.36 -52.90 -8.50
#